data_AF-A0A433PMJ6-F1
#
_entry.id   AF-A0A433PMJ6-F1
#
_cell.length_a   1.000
_cell.length_b   1.000
_cell.length_c   1.000
_cell.angle_alpha   90.00
_cell.angle_beta   90.00
_cell.angle_gamma   90.00
#
_symmetry.space_group_name_H-M   'P 1'
#
loop_
_entity.id
_entity.type
_entity.pdbx_description
1 polymer ?
#
loop_
_entity_poly.entity_id
_entity_poly.type
_entity_poly.pdbx_seq_one_letter_code
_entity_poly.pdbx_strand_id
1 'polypeptide(L)'
;MSAEPSPIPTRPTDIKVAVGGVVDRVNKRVSGKSWKLAKAPTRRAQMPKALRRSWDQRLEERKNTEIVKTLQKEMKDEKKAEKDRKRQITIERQKIKAEKERLEQLAAKTTMNL
;
A
#
# COMPACT_ATOMS: atom_id res chain seq x y z
N MET A 1 -37.48 -16.57 49.90
CA MET A 1 -36.34 -16.13 49.06
C MET A 1 -35.96 -17.29 48.17
N SER A 2 -36.60 -17.43 47.01
CA SER A 2 -36.27 -18.49 46.05
C SER A 2 -35.18 -17.96 45.13
N ALA A 3 -33.99 -18.55 45.20
CA ALA A 3 -32.86 -18.16 44.36
C ALA A 3 -33.10 -18.64 42.92
N GLU A 4 -33.07 -17.70 41.96
CA GLU A 4 -33.08 -18.00 40.54
C GLU A 4 -31.76 -18.68 40.12
N PRO A 5 -31.77 -19.72 39.29
CA PRO A 5 -30.56 -20.36 38.83
C PRO A 5 -29.81 -19.44 37.84
N SER A 6 -28.53 -19.20 38.13
CA SER A 6 -27.64 -18.38 37.28
C SER A 6 -27.54 -18.92 35.85
N PRO A 7 -27.49 -18.04 34.82
CA PRO A 7 -27.42 -18.45 33.42
C PRO A 7 -26.07 -19.10 33.12
N ILE A 8 -26.11 -20.32 32.58
CA ILE A 8 -24.93 -21.08 32.15
C ILE A 8 -24.24 -20.34 31.00
N PRO A 9 -22.91 -20.10 31.03
CA PRO A 9 -22.20 -19.51 29.91
C PRO A 9 -22.17 -20.49 28.73
N THR A 10 -22.91 -20.18 27.67
CA THR A 10 -22.96 -20.99 26.46
C THR A 10 -21.62 -20.92 25.72
N ARG A 11 -20.92 -22.06 25.65
CA ARG A 11 -19.73 -22.20 24.80
C ARG A 11 -20.15 -22.07 23.33
N PRO A 12 -19.33 -21.45 22.45
CA PRO A 12 -19.63 -21.41 21.03
C PRO A 12 -19.53 -22.84 20.48
N THR A 13 -20.68 -23.42 20.12
CA THR A 13 -20.76 -24.77 19.56
C THR A 13 -20.31 -24.73 18.09
N ASP A 14 -19.24 -25.46 17.79
CA ASP A 14 -18.76 -25.66 16.42
C ASP A 14 -19.76 -26.51 15.62
N ILE A 15 -20.47 -25.83 14.71
CA ILE A 15 -20.98 -26.24 13.39
C ILE A 15 -22.05 -27.37 13.35
N LYS A 16 -23.18 -27.01 12.70
CA LYS A 16 -24.27 -27.84 12.09
C LYS A 16 -25.62 -27.90 12.82
N VAL A 17 -26.05 -26.85 13.52
CA VAL A 17 -27.48 -26.71 13.85
C VAL A 17 -28.13 -25.84 12.77
N ALA A 18 -29.12 -26.39 12.06
CA ALA A 18 -29.92 -25.65 11.09
C ALA A 18 -30.86 -24.69 11.84
N VAL A 19 -30.36 -23.49 12.18
CA VAL A 19 -31.22 -22.41 12.66
C VAL A 19 -31.96 -21.85 11.46
N GLY A 20 -33.16 -22.39 11.20
CA GLY A 20 -34.09 -21.84 10.23
C GLY A 20 -34.66 -20.54 10.76
N GLY A 21 -34.27 -19.40 10.18
CA GLY A 21 -34.88 -18.11 10.49
C GLY A 21 -34.01 -16.92 10.15
N VAL A 22 -34.58 -16.00 9.36
CA VAL A 22 -34.04 -14.70 8.89
C VAL A 22 -32.86 -14.79 7.91
N VAL A 23 -33.18 -14.53 6.63
CA VAL A 23 -32.19 -14.37 5.56
C VAL A 23 -31.66 -12.93 5.59
N ASP A 24 -30.49 -12.71 6.17
CA ASP A 24 -29.72 -11.48 5.94
C ASP A 24 -29.38 -11.36 4.45
N ARG A 25 -30.11 -10.52 3.72
CA ARG A 25 -30.02 -10.41 2.26
C ARG A 25 -28.75 -9.73 1.75
N VAL A 26 -27.92 -9.17 2.64
CA VAL A 26 -26.93 -8.17 2.22
C VAL A 26 -25.61 -8.77 1.72
N ASN A 27 -25.13 -9.95 2.17
CA ASN A 27 -23.84 -10.45 1.67
C ASN A 27 -23.46 -11.89 2.08
N LYS A 28 -24.31 -12.90 1.84
CA LYS A 28 -23.96 -14.30 2.13
C LYS A 28 -24.01 -15.14 0.85
N ARG A 29 -23.01 -16.04 0.64
CA ARG A 29 -22.99 -17.04 -0.46
C ARG A 29 -24.09 -18.09 -0.25
N VAL A 30 -25.34 -17.69 -0.31
CA VAL A 30 -26.49 -18.57 -0.14
C VAL A 30 -27.53 -18.19 -1.18
N SER A 31 -27.99 -19.20 -1.91
CA SER A 31 -29.27 -19.09 -2.59
C SER A 31 -30.33 -18.99 -1.49
N GLY A 32 -31.24 -18.02 -1.58
CA GLY A 32 -32.25 -17.70 -0.54
C GLY A 32 -33.28 -18.80 -0.23
N LYS A 33 -32.98 -20.06 -0.55
CA LYS A 33 -33.79 -21.24 -0.28
C LYS A 33 -33.36 -21.82 1.07
N SER A 34 -34.28 -21.86 2.03
CA SER A 34 -34.05 -22.22 3.44
C SER A 34 -33.37 -23.58 3.66
N TRP A 35 -33.59 -24.56 2.77
CA TRP A 35 -32.96 -25.88 2.83
C TRP A 35 -31.48 -25.92 2.42
N LYS A 36 -30.91 -24.81 1.93
CA LYS A 36 -29.50 -24.76 1.51
C LYS A 36 -28.66 -24.23 2.64
N LEU A 37 -27.70 -25.04 3.07
CA LEU A 37 -26.71 -24.65 4.07
C LEU A 37 -25.80 -23.54 3.53
N ALA A 38 -25.37 -22.64 4.43
CA ALA A 38 -24.39 -21.61 4.11
C ALA A 38 -23.08 -22.26 3.62
N LYS A 39 -22.60 -21.87 2.43
CA LYS A 39 -21.37 -22.42 1.88
C LYS A 39 -20.16 -21.81 2.60
N ALA A 40 -19.37 -22.65 3.25
CA ALA A 40 -18.04 -22.27 3.71
C ALA A 40 -17.08 -22.09 2.51
N PRO A 41 -16.08 -21.20 2.59
CA PRO A 41 -15.07 -21.05 1.56
C PRO A 41 -14.27 -22.35 1.39
N THR A 42 -14.03 -22.76 0.15
CA THR A 42 -13.25 -23.96 -0.18
C THR A 42 -11.83 -23.84 0.36
N ARG A 43 -11.47 -24.69 1.32
CA ARG A 43 -10.09 -24.82 1.82
C ARG A 43 -9.31 -25.75 0.90
N ARG A 44 -8.21 -25.26 0.31
CA ARG A 44 -7.28 -26.10 -0.47
C ARG A 44 -6.56 -27.09 0.44
N ALA A 45 -6.86 -28.38 0.32
CA ALA A 45 -6.29 -29.44 1.15
C ALA A 45 -4.77 -29.59 0.96
N GLN A 46 -4.29 -29.49 -0.29
CA GLN A 46 -2.87 -29.61 -0.66
C GLN A 46 -1.92 -28.56 -0.04
N MET A 47 -2.41 -27.45 0.53
CA MET A 47 -1.53 -26.48 1.21
C MET A 47 -1.40 -26.75 2.71
N PRO A 48 -0.17 -26.78 3.27
CA PRO A 48 0.05 -26.83 4.71
C PRO A 48 -0.63 -25.68 5.46
N LYS A 49 -1.12 -25.93 6.68
CA LYS A 49 -1.83 -24.92 7.49
C LYS A 49 -0.94 -23.69 7.78
N ALA A 50 0.36 -23.88 7.96
CA ALA A 50 1.33 -22.82 8.19
C ALA A 50 1.45 -21.81 7.03
N LEU A 51 1.19 -22.24 5.79
CA LEU A 51 1.28 -21.40 4.59
C LEU A 51 -0.05 -20.69 4.27
N ARG A 52 -1.14 -21.04 4.97
CA ARG A 52 -2.45 -20.42 4.75
C ARG A 52 -2.51 -19.07 5.46
N ARG A 53 -2.38 -17.99 4.71
CA ARG A 53 -2.58 -16.62 5.20
C ARG A 53 -4.07 -16.30 5.32
N SER A 54 -4.47 -15.65 6.42
CA SER A 54 -5.81 -15.05 6.49
C SER A 54 -5.91 -13.85 5.53
N TRP A 55 -7.14 -13.35 5.33
CA TRP A 55 -7.31 -12.11 4.58
C TRP A 55 -6.64 -10.93 5.30
N ASP A 56 -6.82 -10.86 6.62
CA ASP A 56 -6.28 -9.77 7.44
C ASP A 56 -4.75 -9.73 7.41
N GLN A 57 -4.09 -10.90 7.49
CA GLN A 57 -2.64 -10.99 7.33
C GLN A 57 -2.17 -10.49 5.96
N ARG A 58 -2.89 -10.84 4.89
CA ARG A 58 -2.56 -10.35 3.53
C ARG A 58 -2.79 -8.84 3.40
N LEU A 59 -3.76 -8.29 4.12
CA LEU A 59 -4.04 -6.86 4.13
C LEU A 59 -2.94 -6.11 4.89
N GLU A 60 -2.49 -6.62 6.02
CA GLU A 60 -1.35 -6.10 6.79
C GLU A 60 -0.06 -6.14 5.97
N GLU A 61 0.27 -7.28 5.35
CA GLU A 61 1.42 -7.42 4.45
C GLU A 61 1.37 -6.37 3.33
N ARG A 62 0.19 -6.15 2.72
CA ARG A 62 0.02 -5.14 1.67
C ARG A 62 0.30 -3.73 2.19
N LYS A 63 -0.30 -3.35 3.31
CA LYS A 63 -0.07 -2.04 3.95
C LYS A 63 1.41 -1.81 4.23
N ASN A 64 2.09 -2.81 4.78
CA ASN A 64 3.53 -2.73 5.05
C ASN A 64 4.34 -2.53 3.77
N THR A 65 4.01 -3.25 2.69
CA THR A 65 4.70 -3.07 1.41
C THR A 65 4.43 -1.69 0.78
N GLU A 66 3.24 -1.14 0.97
CA GLU A 66 2.89 0.20 0.50
C GLU A 66 3.72 1.26 1.25
N ILE A 67 3.81 1.18 2.57
CA ILE A 67 4.62 2.07 3.41
C ILE A 67 6.11 2.01 3.01
N VAL A 68 6.66 0.81 2.79
CA VAL A 68 8.05 0.66 2.37
C VAL A 68 8.28 1.28 0.99
N LYS A 69 7.34 1.11 0.05
CA LYS A 69 7.44 1.69 -1.29
C LYS A 69 7.35 3.21 -1.27
N THR A 70 6.48 3.80 -0.46
CA THR A 70 6.38 5.25 -0.33
C THR A 70 7.66 5.83 0.23
N LEU A 71 8.18 5.26 1.32
CA LEU A 71 9.45 5.69 1.91
C LEU A 71 10.62 5.55 0.92
N GLN A 72 10.69 4.43 0.20
CA GLN A 72 11.73 4.22 -0.81
C GLN A 72 11.65 5.26 -1.94
N LYS A 73 10.44 5.65 -2.34
CA LYS A 73 10.23 6.67 -3.36
C LYS A 73 10.68 8.05 -2.86
N GLU A 74 10.25 8.45 -1.67
CA GLU A 74 10.65 9.71 -1.03
C GLU A 74 12.17 9.85 -0.95
N MET A 75 12.86 8.82 -0.44
CA MET A 75 14.33 8.81 -0.36
C MET A 75 15.02 8.93 -1.73
N LYS A 76 14.44 8.36 -2.78
CA LYS A 76 15.01 8.44 -4.14
C LYS A 76 14.79 9.81 -4.74
N ASP A 77 13.60 10.37 -4.54
CA ASP A 77 13.21 11.68 -5.06
C ASP A 77 14.07 12.78 -4.41
N GLU A 78 14.29 12.73 -3.09
CA GLU A 78 15.19 13.64 -2.38
C GLU A 78 16.64 13.56 -2.90
N LYS A 79 17.18 12.35 -3.04
CA LYS A 79 18.54 12.14 -3.56
C LYS A 79 18.68 12.65 -5.00
N LYS A 80 17.65 12.50 -5.81
CA LYS A 80 17.64 12.98 -7.20
C LYS A 80 17.55 14.50 -7.24
N ALA A 81 16.67 15.11 -6.44
CA ALA A 81 16.52 16.56 -6.35
C ALA A 81 17.84 17.25 -5.96
N GLU A 82 18.56 16.70 -4.97
CA GLU A 82 19.85 17.28 -4.55
C GLU A 82 20.93 17.13 -5.64
N LYS A 83 20.97 15.99 -6.34
CA LYS A 83 21.88 15.80 -7.49
C LYS A 83 21.56 16.76 -8.63
N ASP A 84 20.29 16.92 -8.96
CA ASP A 84 19.83 17.81 -10.02
C ASP A 84 20.12 19.27 -9.68
N ARG A 85 19.93 19.68 -8.42
CA ARG A 85 20.31 21.02 -7.92
C ARG A 85 21.80 21.29 -8.12
N LYS A 86 22.68 20.37 -7.70
CA LYS A 86 24.13 20.52 -7.90
C LYS A 86 24.49 20.62 -9.37
N ARG A 87 23.87 19.79 -10.21
CA ARG A 87 24.06 19.81 -11.66
C ARG A 87 23.64 21.16 -12.26
N GLN A 88 22.49 21.70 -11.87
CA GLN A 88 22.02 23.02 -12.33
C GLN A 88 22.99 24.13 -11.96
N ILE A 89 23.48 24.16 -10.71
CA ILE A 89 24.48 25.15 -10.27
C ILE A 89 25.76 25.06 -11.11
N THR A 90 26.26 23.86 -11.40
CA THR A 90 27.44 23.69 -12.24
C THR A 90 27.20 24.17 -13.67
N ILE A 91 26.04 23.84 -14.25
CA ILE A 91 25.66 24.29 -15.59
C ILE A 91 25.57 25.82 -15.64
N GLU A 92 24.95 26.46 -14.65
CA GLU A 92 24.85 27.91 -14.55
C GLU A 92 26.23 28.56 -14.46
N ARG A 93 27.13 28.01 -13.63
CA ARG A 93 28.52 28.48 -13.53
C ARG A 93 29.26 28.38 -14.86
N GLN A 94 29.06 27.29 -15.61
CA GLN A 94 29.66 27.14 -16.94
C GLN A 94 29.09 28.14 -17.94
N LYS A 95 27.77 28.35 -17.95
CA LYS A 95 27.11 29.34 -18.81
C LYS A 95 27.60 30.76 -18.55
N ILE A 96 27.73 31.15 -17.28
CA ILE A 96 28.24 32.48 -16.89
C ILE A 96 29.68 32.67 -17.37
N LYS A 97 30.54 31.66 -17.22
CA LYS A 97 31.92 31.72 -17.71
C LYS A 97 31.98 31.83 -19.23
N ALA A 98 31.24 30.99 -19.95
CA ALA A 98 31.20 31.01 -21.41
C ALA A 98 30.70 32.35 -21.96
N GLU A 99 29.67 32.94 -21.33
CA GLU A 99 29.17 34.26 -21.74
C GLU A 99 30.18 35.37 -21.44
N LYS A 100 30.85 35.31 -20.29
CA LYS A 100 31.93 36.25 -19.96
C LYS A 100 33.09 36.17 -20.97
N GLU A 101 33.55 34.96 -21.28
CA GLU A 101 34.61 34.72 -22.28
C GLU A 101 34.17 35.22 -23.67
N ARG A 102 32.91 35.03 -24.06
CA ARG A 102 32.37 35.56 -25.31
C ARG A 102 32.39 37.09 -25.35
N LEU A 103 31.97 37.74 -24.27
CA LEU A 103 31.99 39.21 -24.15
C LEU A 103 33.41 39.77 -24.17
N GLU A 104 34.35 39.11 -23.48
CA GLU A 104 35.77 39.48 -23.50
C GLU A 104 36.37 39.34 -24.90
N GLN A 105 36.07 38.25 -25.63
CA GLN A 105 36.50 38.08 -27.01
C GLN A 105 35.90 39.14 -27.95
N LEU A 106 34.64 39.52 -27.76
CA LEU A 106 34.01 40.59 -28.52
C LEU A 106 34.65 41.94 -28.20
N ALA A 107 34.86 42.25 -26.92
CA ALA A 107 35.53 43.48 -26.50
C ALA A 107 36.95 43.57 -27.09
N ALA A 108 37.75 42.49 -26.98
CA ALA A 108 39.09 42.43 -27.54
C ALA A 108 39.12 42.61 -29.08
N LYS A 109 38.15 42.03 -29.80
CA LYS A 109 37.99 42.24 -31.24
C LYS A 109 37.62 43.70 -31.56
N THR A 110 36.74 44.31 -30.78
CA THR A 110 36.36 45.72 -30.96
C THR A 110 37.54 46.65 -30.69
N THR A 111 38.32 46.41 -29.63
CA THR A 111 39.51 47.23 -29.31
C THR A 111 40.65 47.05 -30.32
N MET A 112 40.76 45.89 -30.97
CA MET A 112 41.76 45.64 -32.03
C MET A 112 41.41 46.27 -33.38
N ASN A 113 40.13 46.62 -33.60
CA ASN A 113 39.64 47.19 -34.86
C ASN A 113 39.52 48.73 -34.85
N LEU A 114 40.05 49.38 -33.82
CA LEU A 114 40.14 50.84 -33.65
C LEU A 114 41.61 51.26 -33.61
#